data_AF-A0A2N7JJH6-F1
#
_entry.id   AF-A0A2N7JJH6-F1
#
_cell.length_a   1.000
_cell.length_b   1.000
_cell.length_c   1.000
_cell.angle_alpha   90.00
_cell.angle_beta   90.00
_cell.angle_gamma   90.00
#
_symmetry.space_group_name_H-M   'P 1'
#
loop_
_entity.id
_entity.type
_entity.pdbx_description
1 polymer ?
#
loop_
_entity_poly.entity_id
_entity_poly.type
_entity_poly.pdbx_seq_one_letter_code
_entity_poly.pdbx_strand_id
1 'polypeptide(L)'
;MPAKDIDFFYRKHIRAARKAAKGLSGLDRAEAIYIYFEYETQHPHARYTYDQEMMNRHSDHQFPIDLMKVMSSLSATNDWLDLDSKTNTSD
;
A
#
# COMPACT_ATOMS: atom_id res chain seq x y z
N MET A 1 15.01 0.16 20.13
CA MET A 1 14.40 -0.45 18.92
C MET A 1 14.94 0.30 17.71
N PRO A 2 15.23 -0.34 16.57
CA PRO A 2 15.64 0.40 15.38
C PRO A 2 14.56 1.42 15.00
N ALA A 3 14.98 2.61 14.55
CA ALA A 3 14.09 3.66 14.10
C ALA A 3 13.21 3.13 12.95
N LYS A 4 11.91 3.45 12.97
CA LYS A 4 11.01 3.11 11.87
C LYS A 4 11.23 4.12 10.75
N ASP A 5 11.86 3.67 9.67
CA ASP A 5 12.05 4.44 8.45
C ASP A 5 10.93 4.16 7.43
N ILE A 6 10.91 4.89 6.32
CA ILE A 6 9.95 4.69 5.23
C ILE A 6 9.98 3.24 4.70
N ASP A 7 11.17 2.66 4.65
CA ASP A 7 11.46 1.30 4.22
C ASP A 7 10.79 0.24 5.12
N PHE A 8 10.78 0.47 6.43
CA PHE A 8 10.07 -0.35 7.40
C PHE A 8 8.56 -0.34 7.12
N PHE A 9 7.97 0.83 6.91
CA PHE A 9 6.53 0.95 6.62
C PHE A 9 6.18 0.34 5.26
N TYR A 10 7.00 0.55 4.24
CA TYR A 10 6.83 -0.07 2.93
C TYR A 10 6.79 -1.61 3.05
N ARG A 11 7.78 -2.21 3.72
CA ARG A 11 7.82 -3.66 3.96
C ARG A 11 6.67 -4.17 4.82
N LYS A 12 6.16 -3.35 5.76
CA LYS A 12 4.96 -3.66 6.56
C LYS A 12 3.73 -3.77 5.63
N HIS A 13 3.49 -2.77 4.78
CA HIS A 13 2.34 -2.77 3.87
C HIS A 13 2.41 -3.87 2.82
N ILE A 14 3.59 -4.13 2.21
CA ILE A 14 3.76 -5.26 1.29
C ILE A 14 3.37 -6.59 1.93
N ARG A 15 3.80 -6.84 3.18
CA ARG A 15 3.48 -8.09 3.88
C ARG A 15 1.99 -8.21 4.19
N ALA A 16 1.36 -7.12 4.62
CA ALA A 16 -0.06 -7.10 4.94
C ALA A 16 -0.93 -7.27 3.67
N ALA A 17 -0.63 -6.54 2.59
CA ALA A 17 -1.34 -6.68 1.31
C ALA A 17 -1.20 -8.10 0.73
N ARG A 18 -0.01 -8.71 0.80
CA ARG A 18 0.19 -10.12 0.40
C ARG A 18 -0.65 -11.09 1.23
N LYS A 19 -0.81 -10.81 2.53
CA LYS A 19 -1.65 -11.62 3.42
C LYS A 19 -3.12 -11.48 3.06
N ALA A 20 -3.60 -10.26 2.80
CA ALA A 20 -4.97 -9.98 2.39
C ALA A 20 -5.33 -10.68 1.07
N ALA A 21 -4.42 -10.67 0.10
CA ALA A 21 -4.65 -11.25 -1.22
C ALA A 21 -4.15 -12.70 -1.38
N LYS A 22 -3.94 -13.43 -0.27
CA LYS A 22 -3.40 -14.79 -0.30
C LYS A 22 -4.38 -15.74 -0.99
N GLY A 23 -3.89 -16.53 -1.94
CA GLY A 23 -4.71 -17.50 -2.69
C GLY A 23 -5.52 -16.89 -3.85
N LEU A 24 -5.52 -15.56 -3.99
CA LEU A 24 -6.17 -14.86 -5.10
C LEU A 24 -5.21 -14.62 -6.25
N SER A 25 -5.75 -14.50 -7.45
CA SER A 25 -5.01 -14.25 -8.70
C SER A 25 -5.72 -13.21 -9.57
N GLY A 26 -5.02 -12.65 -10.56
CA GLY A 26 -5.60 -11.69 -11.51
C GLY A 26 -6.26 -10.49 -10.82
N LEU A 27 -7.43 -10.10 -11.32
CA LEU A 27 -8.16 -8.94 -10.81
C LEU A 27 -8.70 -9.14 -9.38
N ASP A 28 -9.12 -10.35 -9.01
CA ASP A 28 -9.56 -10.63 -7.62
C ASP A 28 -8.43 -10.35 -6.62
N ARG A 29 -7.18 -10.65 -7.02
CA ARG A 29 -6.00 -10.33 -6.21
C ARG A 29 -5.81 -8.82 -6.08
N ALA A 30 -5.96 -8.08 -7.18
CA ALA A 30 -5.82 -6.62 -7.19
C ALA A 30 -6.93 -5.95 -6.37
N GLU A 31 -8.15 -6.47 -6.44
CA GLU A 31 -9.29 -6.02 -5.63
C GLU A 31 -9.01 -6.17 -4.13
N ALA A 32 -8.62 -7.36 -3.70
CA ALA A 32 -8.26 -7.58 -2.30
C ALA A 32 -7.09 -6.69 -1.82
N ILE A 33 -6.15 -6.34 -2.71
CA ILE A 33 -5.06 -5.41 -2.42
C ILE A 33 -5.60 -4.01 -2.18
N TYR A 34 -6.40 -3.42 -3.10
CA TYR A 34 -6.86 -2.05 -2.88
C TYR A 34 -7.82 -1.96 -1.69
N ILE A 35 -8.67 -2.97 -1.45
CA ILE A 35 -9.56 -3.02 -0.28
C ILE A 35 -8.75 -2.97 1.02
N TYR A 36 -7.64 -3.70 1.10
CA TYR A 36 -6.73 -3.60 2.25
C TYR A 36 -6.25 -2.15 2.43
N PHE A 37 -5.83 -1.47 1.37
CA PHE A 37 -5.33 -0.10 1.49
C PHE A 37 -6.43 0.91 1.82
N GLU A 38 -7.64 0.72 1.30
CA GLU A 38 -8.80 1.57 1.53
C GLU A 38 -9.26 1.54 3.00
N TYR A 39 -9.25 0.36 3.63
CA TYR A 39 -9.85 0.19 4.97
C TYR A 39 -8.83 0.03 6.11
N GLU A 40 -7.63 -0.47 5.83
CA GLU A 40 -6.66 -0.86 6.86
C GLU A 40 -5.42 0.05 6.92
N THR A 41 -5.38 1.10 6.10
CA THR A 41 -4.26 2.05 6.06
C THR A 41 -4.74 3.49 5.96
N GLN A 42 -3.84 4.46 6.18
CA GLN A 42 -4.11 5.88 5.95
C GLN A 42 -3.92 6.26 4.47
N HIS A 43 -4.40 5.44 3.54
CA HIS A 43 -4.35 5.75 2.13
C HIS A 43 -5.57 6.62 1.76
N PRO A 44 -5.39 7.90 1.36
CA PRO A 44 -6.52 8.81 1.19
C PRO A 44 -7.47 8.42 0.05
N HIS A 45 -6.96 7.83 -1.03
CA HIS A 45 -7.76 7.46 -2.21
C HIS A 45 -7.30 6.13 -2.84
N ALA A 46 -7.45 5.00 -2.14
CA ALA A 46 -6.95 3.72 -2.65
C ALA A 46 -7.76 3.26 -3.88
N ARG A 47 -9.08 3.43 -3.88
CA ARG A 47 -9.90 3.17 -5.07
C ARG A 47 -9.48 3.98 -6.30
N TYR A 48 -9.22 5.28 -6.14
CA TYR A 48 -8.75 6.12 -7.25
C TYR A 48 -7.42 5.60 -7.82
N THR A 49 -6.50 5.20 -6.94
CA THR A 49 -5.20 4.64 -7.34
C THR A 49 -5.38 3.33 -8.09
N TYR A 50 -6.28 2.46 -7.62
CA TYR A 50 -6.65 1.25 -8.34
C TYR A 50 -7.16 1.54 -9.75
N ASP A 51 -8.10 2.48 -9.89
CA ASP A 51 -8.68 2.83 -11.20
C ASP A 51 -7.60 3.35 -12.17
N GLN A 52 -6.66 4.19 -11.69
CA GLN A 52 -5.54 4.69 -12.50
C GLN A 52 -4.60 3.56 -12.96
N GLU A 53 -4.17 2.71 -12.03
CA GLU A 53 -3.28 1.58 -12.36
C GLU A 53 -3.99 0.56 -13.28
N MET A 54 -5.29 0.36 -13.10
CA MET A 54 -6.10 -0.56 -13.90
C MET A 54 -6.20 -0.09 -15.37
N MET A 55 -6.30 1.23 -15.59
CA MET A 55 -6.25 1.82 -16.94
C MET A 55 -4.87 1.66 -17.59
N ASN A 56 -3.81 1.71 -16.80
CA ASN A 56 -2.42 1.59 -17.28
C ASN A 56 -1.92 0.14 -17.34
N ARG A 57 -2.74 -0.86 -16.98
CA ARG A 57 -2.26 -2.24 -16.88
C ARG A 57 -1.87 -2.81 -18.26
N HIS A 58 -0.78 -3.56 -18.29
CA HIS A 58 -0.34 -4.28 -19.49
C HIS A 58 -0.38 -5.80 -19.31
N SER A 59 -0.62 -6.28 -18.09
CA SER A 59 -0.70 -7.71 -17.77
C SER A 59 -1.53 -7.93 -16.51
N ASP A 60 -2.52 -8.82 -16.57
CA ASP A 60 -3.35 -9.19 -15.42
C ASP A 60 -2.55 -9.95 -14.34
N HIS A 61 -1.42 -10.56 -14.71
CA HIS A 61 -0.53 -11.21 -13.75
C HIS A 61 0.34 -10.20 -13.00
N GLN A 62 0.88 -9.21 -13.73
CA GLN A 62 1.80 -8.23 -13.18
C GLN A 62 1.07 -7.08 -12.47
N PHE A 63 -0.14 -6.75 -12.91
CA PHE A 63 -0.95 -5.66 -12.39
C PHE A 63 -1.12 -5.68 -10.85
N PRO A 64 -1.53 -6.80 -10.21
CA PRO A 64 -1.65 -6.84 -8.75
C PRO A 64 -0.31 -6.60 -8.04
N ILE A 65 0.81 -6.98 -8.65
CA ILE A 65 2.14 -6.78 -8.06
C ILE A 65 2.51 -5.30 -8.10
N ASP A 66 2.25 -4.62 -9.21
CA ASP A 66 2.60 -3.21 -9.39
C ASP A 66 1.68 -2.32 -8.54
N LEU A 67 0.37 -2.58 -8.56
CA LEU A 67 -0.61 -1.93 -7.69
C LEU A 67 -0.20 -2.00 -6.21
N MET A 68 0.21 -3.18 -5.74
CA MET A 68 0.65 -3.39 -4.37
C MET A 68 1.89 -2.56 -4.03
N LYS A 69 2.85 -2.41 -4.95
CA LYS A 69 4.06 -1.61 -4.73
C LYS A 69 3.72 -0.12 -4.68
N VAL A 70 2.87 0.36 -5.58
CA VAL A 70 2.43 1.77 -5.64
C VAL A 70 1.73 2.14 -4.33
N MET A 71 0.69 1.39 -3.95
CA MET A 71 -0.07 1.67 -2.72
C MET A 71 0.79 1.51 -1.46
N SER A 72 1.68 0.52 -1.41
CA SER A 72 2.60 0.37 -0.27
C SER A 72 3.53 1.57 -0.13
N SER A 73 4.00 2.15 -1.23
CA SER A 73 4.90 3.32 -1.21
C SER A 73 4.16 4.56 -0.75
N LEU A 74 2.93 4.77 -1.23
CA LEU A 74 2.08 5.89 -0.82
C LEU A 74 1.72 5.81 0.66
N SER A 75 1.21 4.66 1.13
CA SER A 75 0.88 4.48 2.55
C SER A 75 2.10 4.57 3.45
N ALA A 76 3.27 4.06 3.02
CA ALA A 76 4.50 4.16 3.79
C ALA A 76 4.98 5.61 3.95
N THR A 77 4.81 6.43 2.92
CA THR A 77 5.13 7.86 2.97
C THR A 77 4.24 8.56 4.00
N ASN A 78 2.94 8.27 4.01
CA ASN A 78 2.01 8.83 4.99
C ASN A 78 2.33 8.38 6.42
N ASP A 79 2.54 7.07 6.64
CA ASP A 79 2.90 6.52 7.96
C ASP A 79 4.21 7.13 8.49
N TRP A 80 5.20 7.34 7.61
CA TRP A 80 6.47 7.94 7.98
C TRP A 80 6.34 9.44 8.30
N LEU A 81 5.62 10.21 7.47
CA LEU A 81 5.37 11.63 7.72
C LEU A 81 4.54 11.86 8.99
N ASP A 82 3.54 11.01 9.25
CA ASP A 82 2.75 11.05 10.49
C ASP A 82 3.63 10.78 11.71
N LEU A 83 4.51 9.78 11.64
CA LEU A 83 5.48 9.50 12.70
C LEU A 83 6.44 10.67 12.93
N ASP A 84 7.04 11.20 11.85
CA ASP A 84 7.98 12.32 11.89
C ASP A 84 7.33 13.58 12.49
N SER A 85 6.09 13.87 12.07
CA SER A 85 5.34 15.02 12.59
C SER A 85 5.12 14.92 14.11
N LYS A 86 4.81 13.72 14.63
CA LYS A 86 4.58 13.47 16.06
C LYS A 86 5.85 13.52 16.88
N THR A 87 6.97 13.06 16.32
CA THR A 87 8.27 13.18 16.98
C THR A 87 8.77 14.61 17.02
N ASN A 88 8.46 15.42 16.00
CA ASN A 88 8.91 16.82 15.90
C ASN A 88 7.96 17.84 16.56
N THR A 89 6.72 17.47 16.91
CA THR A 89 5.79 18.34 17.68
C THR A 89 5.81 18.09 19.19
N SER A 90 6.67 17.18 19.66
CA SER A 90 6.84 16.86 21.08
C SER A 90 8.04 17.58 21.74
N ASP A 91 8.65 18.54 21.03
CA ASP A 91 9.68 19.48 21.51
C ASP A 91 9.11 20.89 21.69
#